data_AF-A0A831LPR0-F1
#
_entry.id   AF-A0A831LPR0-F1
#
_cell.length_a   1.000
_cell.length_b   1.000
_cell.length_c   1.000
_cell.angle_alpha   90.00
_cell.angle_beta   90.00
_cell.angle_gamma   90.00
#
_symmetry.space_group_name_H-M   'P 1'
#
loop_
_entity.id
_entity.type
_entity.pdbx_description
1 polymer ?
#
loop_
_entity_poly.entity_id
_entity_poly.type
_entity_poly.pdbx_seq_one_letter_code
_entity_poly.pdbx_strand_id
1 'polypeptide(L)'
;ALGGIFPDEKQPGFKNVILKPNFVPGLEHFEASHEGPYGTIVSAWKKQRKGVEYTIEIPANSTATLYLDDGKILESGKPLDKNELIEIAERKNGKVVLKLKSGKYLFTIE
;
A
#
# COMPACT_ATOMS: atom_id res chain seq x y z
N ALA A 1 -6.78 -11.83 3.49
CA ALA A 1 -6.25 -12.26 2.18
C ALA A 1 -4.79 -11.81 2.06
N LEU A 2 -3.92 -12.59 1.40
CA LEU A 2 -2.47 -12.32 1.30
C LEU A 2 -2.15 -11.04 0.51
N GLY A 3 -2.99 -10.69 -0.47
CA GLY A 3 -2.84 -9.46 -1.27
C GLY A 3 -3.27 -8.19 -0.57
N GLY A 4 -3.96 -8.30 0.57
CA GLY A 4 -4.31 -7.15 1.38
C GLY A 4 -5.29 -6.16 0.76
N ILE A 5 -5.86 -6.43 -0.41
CA ILE A 5 -6.84 -5.55 -1.07
C ILE A 5 -8.22 -5.81 -0.45
N PHE A 6 -8.78 -4.79 0.19
CA PHE A 6 -10.12 -4.81 0.76
C PHE A 6 -10.93 -3.61 0.24
N PRO A 7 -12.22 -3.78 -0.08
CA PRO A 7 -13.09 -2.66 -0.39
C PRO A 7 -13.30 -1.80 0.86
N ASP A 8 -13.39 -0.48 0.69
CA ASP A 8 -13.85 0.42 1.74
C ASP A 8 -15.39 0.46 1.74
N GLU A 9 -16.02 -0.09 2.79
CA GLU A 9 -17.48 -0.10 2.94
C GLU A 9 -18.08 1.32 3.00
N LYS A 10 -17.29 2.32 3.43
CA LYS A 10 -17.71 3.72 3.48
C LYS A 10 -17.61 4.42 2.12
N GLN A 11 -16.83 3.85 1.20
CA GLN A 11 -16.59 4.37 -0.14
C GLN A 11 -16.72 3.25 -1.18
N PRO A 12 -17.96 2.77 -1.41
CA PRO A 12 -18.21 1.61 -2.26
C PRO A 12 -17.78 1.85 -3.71
N GLY A 13 -17.53 0.75 -4.41
CA GLY A 13 -17.08 0.77 -5.81
C GLY A 13 -15.58 1.03 -5.98
N PHE A 14 -14.77 0.78 -4.96
CA PHE A 14 -13.31 1.01 -4.97
C PHE A 14 -12.88 2.46 -5.16
N LYS A 15 -13.74 3.43 -4.80
CA LYS A 15 -13.33 4.85 -4.68
C LYS A 15 -12.18 5.02 -3.67
N ASN A 16 -12.18 4.21 -2.62
CA ASN A 16 -11.04 4.01 -1.75
C ASN A 16 -10.77 2.51 -1.58
N VAL A 17 -9.50 2.15 -1.60
CA VAL A 17 -9.02 0.77 -1.42
C VAL A 17 -8.31 0.65 -0.09
N ILE A 18 -8.70 -0.30 0.75
CA ILE A 18 -7.97 -0.60 1.98
C ILE A 18 -6.86 -1.60 1.64
N LEU A 19 -5.60 -1.21 1.84
CA LEU A 19 -4.42 -2.04 1.65
C LEU A 19 -3.83 -2.46 3.00
N LYS A 20 -3.88 -3.77 3.28
CA LYS A 20 -3.31 -4.39 4.49
C LYS A 20 -2.44 -5.58 4.08
N PRO A 21 -1.20 -5.35 3.60
CA PRO A 21 -0.32 -6.44 3.20
C PRO A 21 -0.02 -7.34 4.40
N ASN A 22 0.17 -8.64 4.14
CA ASN A 22 0.59 -9.59 5.16
C ASN A 22 1.87 -10.30 4.72
N PHE A 23 2.99 -9.92 5.32
CA PHE A 23 4.32 -10.42 5.02
C PHE A 23 4.58 -11.75 5.74
N VAL A 24 3.97 -12.84 5.26
CA VAL A 24 4.03 -14.15 5.94
C VAL A 24 5.39 -14.84 5.78
N PRO A 25 5.90 -15.55 6.80
CA PRO A 25 7.06 -16.42 6.66
C PRO A 25 6.74 -17.56 5.67
N GLY A 26 7.69 -17.87 4.77
CA GLY A 26 7.54 -18.92 3.75
C GLY A 26 7.15 -18.45 2.34
N LEU A 27 6.80 -17.17 2.17
CA LEU A 27 6.65 -16.54 0.83
C LEU A 27 7.71 -15.46 0.62
N GLU A 28 8.42 -15.53 -0.49
CA GLU A 28 9.44 -14.54 -0.88
C GLU A 28 8.84 -13.34 -1.62
N HIS A 29 7.73 -13.55 -2.31
CA HIS A 29 6.98 -12.51 -2.98
C HIS A 29 5.51 -12.90 -3.06
N PHE A 30 4.66 -11.91 -3.25
CA PHE A 30 3.24 -12.09 -3.49
C PHE A 30 2.72 -10.92 -4.33
N GLU A 31 1.85 -11.23 -5.28
CA GLU A 31 1.18 -10.24 -6.12
C GLU A 31 -0.33 -10.51 -6.12
N ALA A 32 -1.10 -9.46 -5.92
CA ALA A 32 -2.52 -9.44 -6.21
C ALA A 32 -2.86 -8.20 -7.04
N SER A 33 -3.72 -8.40 -8.02
CA SER A 33 -4.37 -7.34 -8.77
C SER A 33 -5.88 -7.48 -8.67
N HIS A 34 -6.57 -6.35 -8.72
CA HIS A 34 -8.02 -6.30 -8.78
C HIS A 34 -8.45 -5.35 -9.88
N GLU A 35 -9.24 -5.85 -10.84
CA GLU A 35 -9.84 -5.04 -11.88
C GLU A 35 -11.16 -4.46 -11.38
N GLY A 36 -11.16 -3.15 -11.13
CA GLY A 36 -12.32 -2.41 -10.69
C GLY A 36 -12.90 -1.51 -11.81
N PRO A 37 -14.04 -0.87 -11.57
CA PRO A 37 -14.69 0.00 -12.54
C PRO A 37 -13.86 1.24 -12.93
N TYR A 38 -12.89 1.62 -12.09
CA TYR A 38 -12.00 2.76 -12.33
C TYR A 38 -10.64 2.36 -12.92
N GLY A 39 -10.37 1.06 -13.05
CA GLY A 39 -9.10 0.52 -13.54
C GLY A 39 -8.50 -0.53 -12.59
N THR A 40 -7.26 -0.91 -12.88
CA THR A 40 -6.56 -1.96 -12.14
C THR A 40 -5.92 -1.43 -10.88
N ILE A 41 -6.17 -2.09 -9.76
CA ILE A 41 -5.48 -1.90 -8.49
C ILE A 41 -4.44 -3.01 -8.36
N VAL A 42 -3.18 -2.66 -8.08
CA VAL A 42 -2.10 -3.64 -7.86
C VAL A 42 -1.56 -3.52 -6.45
N SER A 43 -1.31 -4.66 -5.83
CA SER A 43 -0.68 -4.82 -4.52
C SER A 43 0.31 -5.98 -4.62
N ALA A 44 1.60 -5.65 -4.76
CA ALA A 44 2.65 -6.64 -4.97
C ALA A 44 3.84 -6.39 -4.07
N TRP A 45 4.17 -7.32 -3.18
CA TRP A 45 5.32 -7.20 -2.29
C TRP A 45 6.34 -8.30 -2.54
N LYS A 46 7.60 -7.97 -2.30
CA LYS A 46 8.74 -8.86 -2.42
C LYS A 46 9.67 -8.65 -1.25
N LYS A 47 10.02 -9.73 -0.55
CA LYS A 47 11.04 -9.70 0.50
C LYS A 47 12.40 -9.42 -0.12
N GLN A 48 13.14 -8.56 0.55
CA GLN A 48 14.51 -8.21 0.20
C GLN A 48 15.42 -8.64 1.35
N ARG A 49 16.74 -8.61 1.11
CA ARG A 49 17.72 -8.93 2.17
C ARG A 49 17.59 -8.04 3.41
N LYS A 50 17.07 -6.82 3.22
CA LYS A 50 16.79 -5.84 4.27
C LYS A 50 15.37 -5.31 4.05
N GLY A 51 14.39 -5.97 4.68
CA GLY A 51 13.01 -5.53 4.65
C GLY A 51 12.17 -6.05 3.47
N VAL A 52 11.19 -5.27 3.06
CA VAL A 52 10.22 -5.61 2.02
C VAL A 52 10.09 -4.46 1.03
N GLU A 53 10.13 -4.79 -0.26
CA GLU A 53 9.74 -3.90 -1.35
C GLU A 53 8.26 -4.11 -1.65
N TYR A 54 7.47 -3.04 -1.68
CA TYR A 54 6.03 -3.11 -1.88
C TYR A 54 5.57 -2.14 -2.96
N THR A 55 5.17 -2.71 -4.10
CA THR A 55 4.64 -2.02 -5.27
C THR A 55 3.12 -1.91 -5.17
N ILE A 56 2.63 -0.68 -5.33
CA ILE A 56 1.19 -0.38 -5.34
C ILE A 56 0.86 0.43 -6.60
N GLU A 57 -0.24 0.07 -7.26
CA GLU A 57 -0.82 0.87 -8.33
C GLU A 57 -2.28 1.17 -8.00
N ILE A 58 -2.61 2.46 -7.94
CA ILE A 58 -3.96 2.96 -7.70
C ILE A 58 -4.43 3.68 -8.97
N PRO A 59 -5.55 3.24 -9.58
CA PRO A 59 -6.02 3.83 -10.82
C PRO A 59 -6.54 5.27 -10.61
N ALA A 60 -6.69 6.01 -11.70
CA ALA A 60 -7.28 7.35 -11.67
C ALA A 60 -8.68 7.32 -11.04
N ASN A 61 -9.06 8.41 -10.37
CA ASN A 61 -10.33 8.54 -9.62
C ASN A 61 -10.50 7.59 -8.43
N SER A 62 -9.43 6.90 -8.01
CA SER A 62 -9.41 6.07 -6.81
C SER A 62 -8.31 6.53 -5.85
N THR A 63 -8.50 6.22 -4.58
CA THR A 63 -7.51 6.43 -3.51
C THR A 63 -7.24 5.12 -2.78
N ALA A 64 -6.20 5.07 -1.96
CA ALA A 64 -5.97 3.94 -1.08
C ALA A 64 -5.60 4.34 0.34
N THR A 65 -6.02 3.53 1.30
CA THR A 65 -5.60 3.60 2.70
C THR A 65 -4.70 2.42 2.99
N LEU A 66 -3.42 2.67 3.13
CA LEU A 66 -2.39 1.68 3.38
C LEU A 66 -2.06 1.59 4.88
N TYR A 67 -2.14 0.39 5.43
CA TYR A 67 -1.75 0.07 6.80
C TYR A 67 -0.45 -0.72 6.79
N LEU A 68 0.55 -0.21 7.47
CA LEU A 68 1.84 -0.86 7.66
C LEU A 68 2.17 -0.91 9.15
N ASP A 69 3.02 -1.85 9.54
CA ASP A 69 3.69 -1.77 10.83
C ASP A 69 4.71 -0.64 10.80
N ASP A 70 4.92 0.01 11.96
CA ASP A 70 5.86 1.13 12.09
C ASP A 70 7.29 0.63 11.93
N GLY A 71 8.11 1.45 11.29
CA GLY A 71 9.43 1.07 10.82
C GLY A 71 9.98 2.15 9.90
N LYS A 72 11.12 1.86 9.27
CA LYS A 72 11.70 2.78 8.30
C LYS A 72 11.05 2.54 6.95
N ILE A 73 10.08 3.40 6.62
CA ILE A 73 9.32 3.34 5.38
C ILE A 73 9.80 4.46 4.46
N LEU A 74 10.25 4.09 3.26
CA LEU A 74 10.62 4.99 2.18
C LEU A 74 9.69 4.78 0.99
N GLU A 75 9.43 5.82 0.21
CA GLU A 75 8.77 5.73 -1.08
C GLU A 75 9.75 6.17 -2.17
N SER A 76 9.98 5.31 -3.17
CA SER A 76 10.96 5.54 -4.24
C SER A 76 12.35 5.95 -3.71
N GLY A 77 12.75 5.38 -2.57
CA GLY A 77 14.01 5.68 -1.88
C GLY A 77 14.04 7.01 -1.11
N LYS A 78 12.93 7.74 -1.02
CA LYS A 78 12.82 9.02 -0.32
C LYS A 78 11.89 8.90 0.90
N PRO A 79 12.06 9.78 1.90
CA PRO A 79 11.10 9.89 3.00
C PRO A 79 9.67 10.20 2.52
N LEU A 80 8.68 9.69 3.25
CA LEU A 80 7.26 9.81 2.89
C LEU A 80 6.76 11.25 2.75
N ASP A 81 7.33 12.19 3.52
CA ASP A 81 6.99 13.63 3.50
C ASP A 81 7.43 14.34 2.22
N LYS A 82 8.25 13.70 1.37
CA LYS A 82 8.69 14.25 0.08
C LYS A 82 7.72 13.98 -1.07
N ASN A 83 6.67 13.19 -0.85
CA ASN A 83 5.68 12.88 -1.87
C ASN A 83 4.31 13.45 -1.45
N GLU A 84 3.85 14.51 -2.14
CA GLU A 84 2.57 15.19 -1.89
C GLU A 84 1.33 14.33 -2.21
N LEU A 85 1.54 13.16 -2.81
CA LEU A 85 0.51 12.16 -3.05
C LEU A 85 0.27 11.23 -1.84
N ILE A 86 1.12 11.35 -0.81
CA ILE A 86 1.09 10.55 0.41
C ILE A 86 0.75 11.46 1.59
N GLU A 87 -0.29 11.09 2.33
CA GLU A 87 -0.65 11.73 3.60
C GLU A 87 -0.46 10.70 4.73
N ILE A 88 0.33 11.04 5.74
CA ILE A 88 0.47 10.23 6.95
C ILE A 88 -0.72 10.55 7.85
N ALA A 89 -1.74 9.69 7.83
CA ALA A 89 -2.98 9.91 8.58
C ALA A 89 -2.81 9.57 10.07
N GLU A 90 -2.05 8.52 10.40
CA GLU A 90 -1.80 8.11 11.78
C GLU A 90 -0.46 7.40 11.91
N ARG A 91 0.23 7.65 13.02
CA ARG A 91 1.36 6.83 13.49
C ARG A 91 1.22 6.62 14.98
N LYS A 92 0.81 5.41 15.38
CA LYS A 92 0.55 5.08 16.80
C LYS A 92 0.71 3.58 17.04
N ASN A 93 1.16 3.21 18.25
CA ASN A 93 1.23 1.82 18.72
C ASN A 93 1.97 0.87 17.76
N GLY A 94 3.04 1.33 17.12
CA GLY A 94 3.80 0.50 16.18
C GLY A 94 3.07 0.25 14.85
N LYS A 95 2.11 1.10 14.47
CA LYS A 95 1.43 1.09 13.18
C LYS A 95 1.46 2.46 12.51
N VAL A 96 1.51 2.45 11.19
CA VAL A 96 1.43 3.63 10.33
C VAL A 96 0.28 3.47 9.34
N VAL A 97 -0.55 4.49 9.24
CA VAL A 97 -1.64 4.58 8.28
C VAL A 97 -1.34 5.69 7.28
N LEU A 98 -1.25 5.33 6.01
CA LEU A 98 -0.99 6.23 4.90
C LEU A 98 -2.23 6.34 4.04
N LYS A 99 -2.60 7.55 3.60
CA LYS A 99 -3.54 7.75 2.51
C LYS A 99 -2.76 8.08 1.25
N LEU A 100 -3.08 7.37 0.18
CA LEU A 100 -2.45 7.44 -1.11
C LEU A 100 -3.45 7.96 -2.14
N LYS A 101 -3.04 8.92 -2.95
CA LYS A 101 -3.79 9.33 -4.14
C LYS A 101 -3.58 8.32 -5.28
N SER A 102 -4.29 8.49 -6.39
CA SER A 102 -4.05 7.72 -7.62
C SER A 102 -2.59 7.87 -8.08
N GLY A 103 -1.96 6.77 -8.45
CA GLY A 103 -0.56 6.76 -8.83
C GLY A 103 0.09 5.40 -8.64
N LYS A 104 1.38 5.34 -8.98
CA LYS A 104 2.23 4.17 -8.74
C LYS A 104 3.20 4.51 -7.63
N TYR A 105 3.38 3.57 -6.72
CA TYR A 105 4.25 3.73 -5.56
C TYR A 105 5.16 2.51 -5.42
N LEU A 106 6.39 2.78 -4.97
CA LEU A 106 7.35 1.75 -4.61
C LEU A 106 7.82 1.99 -3.18
N PHE A 107 7.24 1.26 -2.24
CA PHE A 107 7.62 1.37 -0.83
C PHE A 107 8.78 0.43 -0.50
N THR A 108 9.70 0.89 0.33
CA THR A 108 10.72 0.07 0.98
C THR A 108 10.47 0.13 2.48
N ILE A 109 10.22 -1.02 3.09
CA ILE A 109 9.87 -1.16 4.51
C ILE A 109 11.01 -1.93 5.18
N GLU A 110 11.81 -1.26 6.00
CA GLU A 110 12.94 -1.83 6.76
C GLU A 110 12.66 -1.93 8.26
#